data_AF-A0A7C6YJN5-F1
#
_entry.id   AF-A0A7C6YJN5-F1
#
_cell.length_a   1.000
_cell.length_b   1.000
_cell.length_c   1.000
_cell.angle_alpha   90.00
_cell.angle_beta   90.00
_cell.angle_gamma   90.00
#
_symmetry.space_group_name_H-M   'P 1'
#
loop_
_entity.id
_entity.type
_entity.pdbx_description
1 polymer ?
#
loop_
_entity_poly.entity_id
_entity_poly.type
_entity_poly.pdbx_seq_one_letter_code
_entity_poly.pdbx_strand_id
1 'polypeptide(L)'
;MYKNIYDISLDLKSHGIKGNLASNDQWEIMDYYGYYLDSKYYGMTKKMSDAELKENLISNKIDYYFIWGDSSSNLDLGEIVYQSRGFRVLRLSKS
;
A
#
# COMPACT_ATOMS: atom_id res chain seq x y z
N MET A 1 -2.38 -19.12 -10.68
CA MET A 1 -3.18 -18.39 -11.68
C MET A 1 -3.18 -16.93 -11.26
N TYR A 2 -2.32 -16.10 -11.87
CA TYR A 2 -2.30 -14.67 -11.60
C TYR A 2 -3.67 -14.11 -12.00
N LYS A 3 -4.52 -13.71 -11.04
CA LYS A 3 -5.50 -12.66 -11.35
C LYS A 3 -4.69 -11.54 -11.99
N ASN A 4 -5.05 -11.14 -13.21
CA ASN A 4 -4.22 -10.26 -14.02
C ASN A 4 -3.93 -9.00 -13.19
N ILE A 5 -2.66 -8.64 -13.01
CA ILE A 5 -2.24 -7.45 -12.26
C ILE A 5 -3.01 -6.21 -12.75
N TYR A 6 -3.34 -6.19 -14.04
CA TYR A 6 -4.21 -5.21 -14.65
C TYR A 6 -5.63 -5.18 -14.04
N ASP A 7 -6.30 -6.32 -13.90
CA ASP A 7 -7.67 -6.39 -13.33
C ASP A 7 -7.69 -5.88 -11.88
N ILE A 8 -6.67 -6.25 -11.09
CA ILE A 8 -6.54 -5.73 -9.72
C ILE A 8 -6.26 -4.23 -9.75
N SER A 9 -5.45 -3.74 -10.68
CA SER A 9 -5.19 -2.30 -10.82
C SER A 9 -6.46 -1.52 -11.16
N LEU A 10 -7.34 -2.07 -12.01
CA LEU A 10 -8.63 -1.47 -12.31
C LEU A 10 -9.52 -1.41 -11.06
N ASP A 11 -9.54 -2.47 -10.26
CA ASP A 11 -10.31 -2.53 -9.01
C ASP A 11 -9.79 -1.52 -7.98
N LEU A 12 -8.47 -1.47 -7.75
CA LEU A 12 -7.82 -0.47 -6.90
C LEU A 12 -8.12 0.96 -7.35
N LYS A 13 -8.08 1.22 -8.66
CA LYS A 13 -8.42 2.52 -9.25
C LYS A 13 -9.89 2.88 -9.04
N SER A 14 -10.80 1.90 -9.10
CA SER A 14 -12.22 2.12 -8.81
C SER A 14 -12.48 2.52 -7.35
N HIS A 15 -11.59 2.12 -6.43
CA HIS A 15 -11.58 2.55 -5.02
C HIS A 15 -10.86 3.90 -4.81
N GLY A 16 -10.44 4.58 -5.89
CA GLY A 16 -9.79 5.89 -5.84
C GLY A 16 -8.35 5.85 -5.31
N ILE A 17 -7.69 4.68 -5.32
CA ILE A 17 -6.30 4.55 -4.86
C ILE A 17 -5.37 5.15 -5.93
N LYS A 18 -4.80 6.31 -5.61
CA LYS A 18 -3.83 7.03 -6.43
C LYS A 18 -2.99 7.98 -5.56
N GLY A 19 -1.67 7.96 -5.72
CA GLY A 19 -0.77 8.87 -4.97
C GLY A 19 0.63 8.30 -4.75
N ASN A 20 1.27 8.67 -3.64
CA ASN A 20 2.53 8.10 -3.21
C ASN A 20 2.26 6.76 -2.49
N LEU A 21 2.86 5.69 -3.00
CA LEU A 21 2.65 4.33 -2.52
C LEU A 21 3.92 3.81 -1.83
N ALA A 22 3.74 3.02 -0.77
CA ALA A 22 4.79 2.18 -0.21
C ALA A 22 4.20 0.82 0.19
N SER A 23 5.05 -0.16 0.47
CA SER A 23 4.59 -1.48 0.90
C SER A 23 5.51 -2.13 1.93
N ASN A 24 5.00 -3.15 2.63
CA ASN A 24 5.85 -4.00 3.46
C ASN A 24 6.61 -5.07 2.66
N ASP A 25 6.13 -5.40 1.45
CA ASP A 25 6.64 -6.49 0.62
C ASP A 25 6.21 -6.31 -0.87
N GLN A 26 6.51 -7.30 -1.72
CA GLN A 26 6.04 -7.44 -3.12
C GLN A 26 6.37 -6.25 -4.03
N TRP A 27 7.59 -5.73 -3.94
CA TRP A 27 8.04 -4.57 -4.73
C TRP A 27 7.82 -4.74 -6.24
N GLU A 28 7.99 -5.94 -6.77
CA GLU A 28 7.79 -6.24 -8.20
C GLU A 28 6.33 -6.00 -8.63
N ILE A 29 5.36 -6.38 -7.79
CA ILE A 29 3.93 -6.14 -8.06
C ILE A 29 3.61 -4.66 -7.90
N MET A 30 4.19 -4.02 -6.89
CA MET A 30 3.97 -2.60 -6.61
C MET A 30 4.49 -1.69 -7.73
N ASP A 31 5.54 -2.08 -8.44
CA ASP A 31 6.04 -1.35 -9.61
C ASP A 31 4.97 -1.30 -10.72
N TYR A 32 4.31 -2.42 -11.01
CA TYR A 32 3.18 -2.45 -11.94
C TYR A 32 1.98 -1.63 -11.44
N TYR A 33 1.65 -1.69 -10.14
CA TYR A 33 0.58 -0.87 -9.58
C TYR A 33 0.90 0.62 -9.65
N GLY A 34 2.15 1.03 -9.43
CA GLY A 34 2.60 2.40 -9.66
C GLY A 34 2.27 2.86 -11.07
N TYR A 35 2.62 2.05 -12.08
CA TYR A 35 2.33 2.33 -13.48
C TYR A 35 0.82 2.45 -13.77
N TYR A 36 0.02 1.44 -13.43
CA TYR A 36 -1.41 1.43 -13.79
C TYR A 36 -2.28 2.42 -12.99
N LEU A 37 -1.86 2.78 -11.78
CA LEU A 37 -2.57 3.73 -10.92
C LEU A 37 -2.13 5.18 -11.14
N ASP A 38 -1.21 5.46 -12.07
CA ASP A 38 -0.60 6.79 -12.25
C ASP A 38 -0.09 7.34 -10.91
N SER A 39 0.71 6.50 -10.24
CA SER A 39 1.12 6.65 -8.84
C SER A 39 2.62 6.43 -8.71
N LYS A 40 3.23 7.05 -7.70
CA LYS A 40 4.68 6.90 -7.46
C LYS A 40 4.92 5.89 -6.34
N TYR A 41 5.61 4.80 -6.66
CA TYR A 41 6.03 3.83 -5.65
C TYR A 41 7.40 4.22 -5.04
N TYR A 42 7.46 4.28 -3.71
CA TYR A 42 8.66 4.66 -2.95
C TYR A 42 9.47 3.47 -2.43
N GLY A 43 8.98 2.25 -2.64
CA GLY A 43 9.69 1.02 -2.26
C GLY A 43 9.10 0.33 -1.03
N MET A 44 9.84 -0.67 -0.58
CA MET A 44 9.49 -1.48 0.58
C MET A 44 10.09 -0.91 1.86
N THR A 45 9.31 -0.94 2.94
CA THR A 45 9.80 -0.60 4.27
C THR A 45 10.60 -1.74 4.87
N LYS A 46 11.63 -1.42 5.65
CA LYS A 46 12.32 -2.40 6.49
C LYS A 46 11.46 -2.75 7.71
N LYS A 47 11.78 -3.87 8.37
CA LYS A 47 11.16 -4.20 9.67
C LYS A 47 11.56 -3.14 10.70
N MET A 48 10.56 -2.47 11.27
CA MET A 48 10.70 -1.44 12.29
C MET A 48 9.47 -1.48 13.22
N SER A 49 9.49 -0.72 14.32
CA SER A 49 8.32 -0.60 15.19
C SER A 49 7.18 0.16 14.50
N ASP A 50 5.95 -0.01 14.98
CA ASP A 50 4.76 0.64 14.40
C ASP A 50 4.85 2.17 14.43
N ALA A 51 5.47 2.73 15.48
CA ALA A 51 5.69 4.17 15.62
C ALA A 51 6.71 4.68 14.59
N GLU A 52 7.86 4.01 14.46
CA GLU A 52 8.88 4.35 13.46
C GLU A 52 8.32 4.22 12.04
N LEU A 53 7.50 3.21 11.78
CA LEU A 53 6.83 3.01 10.49
C LEU A 53 5.91 4.19 10.17
N LYS A 54 5.06 4.60 11.13
CA LYS A 54 4.16 5.74 10.95
C LYS A 54 4.93 7.02 10.61
N GLU A 55 5.97 7.33 11.39
CA GLU A 55 6.81 8.50 11.16
C GLU A 55 7.53 8.44 9.81
N ASN A 56 8.05 7.27 9.42
CA ASN A 56 8.72 7.05 8.14
C ASN A 56 7.78 7.30 6.96
N LEU A 57 6.56 6.75 7.01
CA LEU A 57 5.55 6.90 5.96
C LEU A 57 5.09 8.35 5.83
N ILE A 58 4.84 9.05 6.95
CA ILE A 58 4.45 10.46 6.97
C ILE A 58 5.59 11.35 6.41
N SER A 59 6.83 11.12 6.85
CA SER A 59 8.00 11.91 6.42
C SER A 59 8.26 11.78 4.91
N ASN A 60 7.97 10.61 4.33
CA ASN A 60 8.06 10.36 2.90
C ASN A 60 6.78 10.72 2.13
N LYS A 61 5.78 11.32 2.80
CA LYS A 61 4.51 11.76 2.21
C LYS A 61 3.79 10.62 1.49
N ILE A 62 3.83 9.41 2.05
CA ILE A 62 3.10 8.28 1.52
C ILE A 62 1.59 8.52 1.73
N ASP A 63 0.79 8.33 0.69
CA ASP A 63 -0.67 8.44 0.76
C ASP A 63 -1.30 7.07 1.07
N TYR A 64 -0.75 6.00 0.48
CA TYR A 64 -1.25 4.64 0.62
C TYR A 64 -0.16 3.64 0.96
N TYR A 65 -0.42 2.79 1.95
CA TYR A 65 0.48 1.72 2.37
C TYR A 65 -0.13 0.34 2.12
N PHE A 66 0.55 -0.45 1.30
CA PHE A 66 0.14 -1.80 0.93
C PHE A 66 0.74 -2.81 1.90
N ILE A 67 -0.13 -3.58 2.54
CA ILE A 67 0.24 -4.60 3.50
C ILE A 67 -0.09 -5.97 2.89
N TRP A 68 0.96 -6.66 2.46
CA TRP A 68 0.92 -8.02 1.94
C TRP A 68 1.07 -9.05 3.05
N GLY A 69 0.37 -10.17 2.89
CA GLY A 69 0.34 -11.25 3.86
C GLY A 69 -0.63 -10.99 5.02
N ASP A 70 -0.73 -12.00 5.89
CA ASP A 70 -1.70 -12.01 6.99
C ASP A 70 -1.11 -11.32 8.23
N SER A 71 -0.91 -10.00 8.15
CA SER A 71 -0.53 -9.23 9.34
C SER A 71 -1.81 -8.97 10.16
N SER A 72 -2.12 -9.87 11.09
CA SER A 72 -3.20 -9.70 12.07
C SER A 72 -2.95 -8.55 13.06
N SER A 73 -1.83 -7.84 12.94
CA SER A 73 -1.59 -6.60 13.66
C SER A 73 -2.55 -5.51 13.16
N ASN A 74 -3.40 -5.02 14.06
CA ASN A 74 -4.14 -3.78 13.88
C ASN A 74 -3.14 -2.62 13.97
N LEU A 75 -2.40 -2.39 12.89
CA LEU A 75 -1.50 -1.25 12.75
C LEU A 75 -2.35 0.03 12.64
N ASP A 76 -2.30 0.88 13.66
CA ASP A 76 -2.97 2.19 13.67
C ASP A 76 -2.20 3.22 12.82
N LEU A 77 -2.12 2.94 11.52
CA LEU A 77 -1.47 3.77 10.51
C LEU A 77 -2.50 4.58 9.69
N GLY A 78 -3.74 4.11 9.61
CA GLY A 78 -4.79 4.74 8.81
C GLY A 78 -6.00 3.86 8.56
N GLU A 79 -6.86 4.31 7.64
CA GLU A 79 -8.11 3.64 7.28
C GLU A 79 -7.86 2.50 6.27
N ILE A 80 -8.42 1.31 6.50
CA ILE A 80 -8.43 0.25 5.48
C ILE A 80 -9.42 0.66 4.38
N VAL A 81 -8.91 0.95 3.19
CA VAL A 81 -9.73 1.39 2.03
C VAL A 81 -9.88 0.30 0.97
N TYR A 82 -9.11 -0.77 1.07
CA TYR A 82 -9.23 -1.94 0.20
C TYR A 82 -8.70 -3.18 0.92
N GLN A 83 -9.36 -4.31 0.72
CA GLN A 83 -8.92 -5.59 1.26
C GLN A 83 -9.21 -6.73 0.29
N SER A 84 -8.22 -7.58 0.11
CA SER A 84 -8.33 -8.82 -0.65
C SER A 84 -7.74 -9.98 0.15
N ARG A 85 -7.75 -11.18 -0.43
CA ARG A 85 -7.16 -12.37 0.18
C ARG A 85 -5.62 -12.29 0.29
N GLY A 86 -4.96 -11.44 -0.50
CA GLY A 86 -3.49 -11.37 -0.56
C GLY A 86 -2.88 -10.15 0.14
N PHE A 87 -3.64 -9.05 0.23
CA PHE A 87 -3.19 -7.80 0.82
C PHE A 87 -4.35 -6.89 1.18
N ARG A 88 -4.06 -5.89 2.02
CA ARG A 88 -4.93 -4.74 2.30
C ARG A 88 -4.19 -3.43 2.02
N VAL A 89 -4.93 -2.38 1.74
CA VAL A 89 -4.39 -1.02 1.52
C VAL A 89 -4.91 -0.10 2.61
N LEU A 90 -3.97 0.57 3.27
CA LEU A 90 -4.27 1.63 4.22
C LEU A 90 -4.16 2.98 3.51
N ARG A 91 -5.17 3.84 3.66
CA ARG A 91 -5.04 5.28 3.41
C ARG A 91 -4.49 5.91 4.68
N LEU A 92 -3.32 6.52 4.58
CA LEU A 92 -2.66 7.13 5.74
C LEU A 92 -3.34 8.44 6.13
N SER A 93 -3.58 8.62 7.42
CA SER A 93 -4.12 9.87 7.95
C SER A 93 -3.10 10.99 7.77
N LYS A 94 -3.49 12.06 7.10
CA LYS A 94 -2.67 13.28 7.03
C LYS A 94 -2.74 13.95 8.40
N SER A 95 -1.59 14.06 9.06
CA SER A 95 -1.41 14.83 10.30
C SER A 95 -1.76 16.30 10.11
#